data_AF-A0A9W6L929-F1
#
_entry.id   AF-A0A9W6L929-F1
#
_cell.length_a   1.000
_cell.length_b   1.000
_cell.length_c   1.000
_cell.angle_alpha   90.00
_cell.angle_beta   90.00
_cell.angle_gamma   90.00
#
_symmetry.space_group_name_H-M   'P 1'
#
loop_
_entity.id
_entity.type
_entity.pdbx_description
1 polymer ?
#
loop_
_entity_poly.entity_id
_entity_poly.type
_entity_poly.pdbx_seq_one_letter_code
_entity_poly.pdbx_strand_id
1 'polypeptide(L)' 'MKTPPQDIPNPITPEMTVLDIVSRYRETEAVFKNYDTYAGECICCKALFDSLQDVADRYALNLPELLDALNEAIRQE' A
#
# COMPACT_ATOMS: atom_id res chain seq x y z
N MET A 1 -17.24 -7.79 14.26
CA MET A 1 -17.18 -7.96 12.79
C MET A 1 -15.78 -8.48 12.46
N LYS A 2 -15.69 -9.46 11.56
CA LYS A 2 -14.64 -10.49 11.53
C LYS A 2 -13.29 -10.00 11.01
N THR A 3 -12.21 -10.23 11.74
CA THR A 3 -10.87 -10.39 11.14
C THR A 3 -10.56 -11.90 11.12
N PRO A 4 -10.56 -12.56 9.95
CA PRO A 4 -10.05 -13.91 9.82
C PRO A 4 -8.52 -13.92 9.99
N PRO A 5 -7.94 -14.99 10.53
CA PRO A 5 -6.49 -15.18 10.53
C PRO A 5 -6.07 -15.51 9.10
N GLN A 6 -5.16 -14.75 8.49
CA GLN A 6 -4.59 -15.12 7.19
C GLN A 6 -3.11 -14.73 7.14
N ASP A 7 -2.31 -15.59 7.77
CA ASP A 7 -0.93 -15.88 7.42
C ASP A 7 -0.95 -16.66 6.08
N ILE A 8 -1.03 -15.93 4.98
CA ILE A 8 -0.73 -16.45 3.64
C ILE A 8 0.23 -15.42 3.04
N PRO A 9 1.41 -15.81 2.52
CA PRO A 9 2.26 -14.94 1.72
C PRO A 9 1.56 -14.67 0.38
N ASN A 10 0.52 -13.84 0.44
CA ASN A 10 -0.32 -13.49 -0.69
C ASN A 10 0.12 -12.10 -1.19
N PRO A 11 0.16 -11.89 -2.51
CA PRO A 11 0.53 -10.61 -3.10
C PRO A 11 -0.34 -9.48 -2.53
N ILE A 12 0.25 -8.28 -2.41
CA ILE A 12 -0.47 -7.09 -1.97
C ILE A 12 -1.62 -6.83 -2.94
N THR A 13 -2.83 -6.69 -2.41
CA THR A 13 -4.07 -6.49 -3.20
C THR A 13 -4.61 -5.06 -3.06
N PRO A 14 -5.35 -4.55 -4.05
CA PRO A 14 -5.89 -3.18 -4.03
C PRO A 14 -6.89 -2.90 -2.91
N GLU A 15 -7.48 -3.94 -2.31
CA GLU A 15 -8.44 -3.85 -1.22
C GLU A 15 -7.76 -3.67 0.15
N MET A 16 -6.47 -4.02 0.26
CA MET A 16 -5.69 -3.82 1.49
C MET A 16 -5.52 -2.33 1.79
N THR A 17 -5.55 -2.00 3.08
CA THR A 17 -5.30 -0.64 3.54
C THR A 17 -3.81 -0.36 3.66
N VAL A 18 -3.42 0.91 3.52
CA VAL A 18 -2.02 1.32 3.69
C VAL A 18 -1.47 0.82 5.02
N LEU A 19 -2.24 0.94 6.11
CA LEU A 19 -1.87 0.43 7.43
C LEU A 19 -1.63 -1.08 7.46
N ASP A 20 -2.51 -1.88 6.86
CA ASP A 20 -2.36 -3.35 6.84
C ASP A 20 -1.07 -3.74 6.09
N ILE A 21 -0.79 -3.06 4.98
CA ILE A 21 0.39 -3.30 4.15
C ILE A 21 1.67 -2.94 4.91
N VAL A 22 1.81 -1.70 5.40
CA VAL A 22 3.03 -1.27 6.10
C VAL A 22 3.25 -2.00 7.43
N SER A 23 2.16 -2.47 8.07
CA SER A 23 2.24 -3.28 9.28
C SER A 23 2.71 -4.71 9.02
N ARG A 24 2.41 -5.27 7.84
CA ARG A 24 2.85 -6.62 7.44
C ARG A 24 4.20 -6.61 6.74
N TYR A 25 4.44 -5.61 5.91
CA TYR A 25 5.59 -5.48 5.02
C TYR A 25 6.23 -4.13 5.24
N ARG A 26 7.20 -4.07 6.15
CA ARG A 26 7.79 -2.79 6.55
C ARG A 26 8.57 -2.14 5.39
N GLU A 27 9.11 -2.92 4.45
CA GLU A 27 9.88 -2.35 3.34
C GLU A 27 9.01 -1.63 2.29
N THR A 28 7.71 -1.88 2.27
CA THR A 28 6.74 -1.12 1.47
C THR A 28 6.60 0.35 1.90
N GLU A 29 6.98 0.72 3.14
CA GLU A 29 6.95 2.12 3.60
C GLU A 29 7.83 3.02 2.70
N ALA A 30 8.96 2.49 2.21
CA ALA A 30 9.83 3.21 1.29
C ALA A 30 9.16 3.48 -0.06
N VAL A 31 8.33 2.56 -0.53
CA VAL A 31 7.53 2.72 -1.76
C VAL A 31 6.55 3.87 -1.57
N PHE A 32 5.73 3.85 -0.52
CA PHE A 32 4.79 4.94 -0.23
C PHE A 32 5.49 6.30 -0.11
N LYS A 33 6.66 6.35 0.53
CA LYS A 33 7.45 7.57 0.66
C LYS A 33 7.95 8.13 -0.68
N ASN A 34 8.24 7.27 -1.66
CA ASN A 34 8.52 7.74 -3.02
C ASN A 34 7.27 8.37 -3.65
N TYR A 35 6.10 7.75 -3.46
CA TYR A 35 4.83 8.28 -3.95
C TYR A 35 4.34 9.55 -3.24
N ASP A 36 4.75 9.81 -1.99
CA ASP A 36 4.45 11.06 -1.27
C ASP A 36 4.86 12.30 -2.08
N THR A 37 5.97 12.21 -2.82
CA THR A 37 6.45 13.31 -3.67
C THR A 37 5.51 13.54 -4.87
N TYR A 38 4.91 12.47 -5.41
CA TYR A 38 3.96 12.54 -6.51
C TYR A 38 2.57 13.00 -6.05
N ALA A 39 2.13 12.55 -4.88
CA ALA A 39 0.88 12.98 -4.24
C ALA A 39 0.93 14.43 -3.77
N GLY A 40 2.14 14.98 -3.51
CA GLY A 40 2.33 16.32 -2.96
C GLY A 40 2.01 16.42 -1.47
N GLU A 41 1.66 15.31 -0.82
CA GLU A 41 1.39 15.17 0.60
C GLU A 41 1.71 13.75 1.07
N CYS A 42 1.74 13.56 2.39
CA CYS A 42 2.03 12.23 2.94
C CYS A 42 0.80 11.32 2.86
N ILE A 43 0.83 10.36 1.93
CA ILE A 43 -0.17 9.32 1.70
C ILE A 43 -0.38 8.52 2.98
N CYS A 44 0.70 8.13 3.66
CA CYS A 44 0.63 7.41 4.94
C CYS A 44 -0.06 8.23 6.04
N CYS A 45 -0.04 9.56 6.01
CA CYS A 45 -0.73 10.38 7.00
C CYS A 45 -2.20 10.63 6.65
N LYS A 46 -2.49 10.71 5.34
CA LYS A 46 -3.76 11.23 4.83
C LYS A 46 -4.71 10.13 4.36
N ALA A 47 -4.17 8.94 4.13
CA ALA A 47 -4.88 7.79 3.61
C ALA A 47 -4.46 6.47 4.31
N LEU A 48 -4.00 6.56 5.56
CA LEU A 48 -3.52 5.41 6.36
C LEU A 48 -4.54 4.26 6.44
N PHE A 49 -5.82 4.61 6.57
CA PHE A 49 -6.92 3.66 6.72
C PHE A 49 -7.68 3.39 5.42
N ASP A 50 -7.30 4.08 4.33
CA ASP A 50 -7.90 3.91 3.03
C ASP A 50 -7.25 2.73 2.30
N SER A 51 -8.02 2.08 1.42
CA SER A 51 -7.55 1.01 0.55
C SER A 51 -6.65 1.57 -0.55
N LEU A 52 -5.69 0.78 -1.05
CA LEU A 52 -4.82 1.20 -2.17
C LEU A 52 -5.59 1.71 -3.39
N GLN A 53 -6.74 1.11 -3.69
CA GLN A 53 -7.61 1.59 -4.77
C GLN A 53 -8.10 3.02 -4.54
N ASP A 54 -8.52 3.35 -3.31
CA ASP A 54 -9.00 4.69 -2.96
C ASP A 54 -7.84 5.69 -2.97
N VAL A 55 -6.67 5.30 -2.45
CA VAL A 55 -5.43 6.08 -2.54
C VAL A 55 -5.10 6.40 -4.00
N ALA A 56 -5.13 5.40 -4.87
CA ALA A 56 -4.79 5.57 -6.27
C ALA A 56 -5.78 6.51 -6.98
N ASP A 57 -7.07 6.38 -6.72
CA ASP A 57 -8.09 7.28 -7.26
C ASP A 57 -7.91 8.72 -6.74
N ARG A 58 -7.77 8.87 -5.42
CA ARG A 58 -7.66 10.14 -4.72
C ARG A 58 -6.43 10.96 -5.12
N TYR A 59 -5.30 10.30 -5.32
CA TYR A 59 -4.04 10.95 -5.70
C TYR A 59 -3.75 10.84 -7.20
N ALA A 60 -4.71 10.33 -7.99
CA ALA A 60 -4.54 10.06 -9.42
C ALA A 60 -3.26 9.24 -9.73
N LEU A 61 -2.91 8.30 -8.83
CA LEU A 61 -1.79 7.40 -9.00
C LEU A 61 -2.20 6.19 -9.83
N ASN A 62 -1.23 5.60 -10.50
CA ASN A 62 -1.46 4.41 -11.29
C ASN A 62 -1.49 3.17 -10.37
N LEU A 63 -2.71 2.67 -10.07
CA LEU A 63 -2.93 1.53 -9.18
C LEU A 63 -2.11 0.28 -9.55
N PRO A 64 -2.08 -0.21 -10.81
CA PRO A 64 -1.25 -1.35 -11.16
C PRO A 64 0.25 -1.11 -10.98
N GLU A 65 0.76 0.09 -11.25
CA GLU A 65 2.18 0.42 -11.01
C GLU A 65 2.50 0.42 -9.50
N LEU A 66 1.61 1.01 -8.69
CA LEU A 66 1.75 1.02 -7.24
C LEU A 66 1.74 -0.41 -6.68
N LEU A 67 0.82 -1.26 -7.15
CA LEU A 67 0.75 -2.65 -6.76
C LEU A 67 2.01 -3.42 -7.17
N ASP A 68 2.53 -3.19 -8.37
CA ASP A 68 3.76 -3.84 -8.85
C ASP A 68 4.97 -3.43 -7.99
N ALA A 69 5.15 -2.12 -7.74
CA ALA A 69 6.22 -1.61 -6.89
C ALA A 69 6.15 -2.15 -5.46
N LEU A 70 4.94 -2.25 -4.89
CA LEU A 70 4.71 -2.83 -3.57
C LEU A 70 5.01 -4.33 -3.54
N ASN A 71 4.57 -5.09 -4.56
CA ASN A 71 4.84 -6.52 -4.67
C ASN A 71 6.31 -6.82 -5.00
N GLU A 72 7.02 -5.90 -5.67
CA GLU A 72 8.45 -6.00 -5.90
C GLU A 72 9.24 -5.77 -4.61
N ALA A 73 8.83 -4.81 -3.79
CA ALA A 73 9.44 -4.53 -2.49
C ALA A 73 9.45 -5.80 -1.59
N ILE A 74 8.31 -6.50 -1.50
CA ILE A 74 8.18 -7.71 -0.65
C ILE A 74 8.94 -8.93 -1.19
N ARG A 75 9.37 -8.89 -2.46
CA ARG A 75 10.16 -9.96 -3.07
C ARG A 75 11.66 -9.83 -2.81
N GLN A 76 12.12 -8.68 -2.34
CA GLN A 76 13.54 -8.42 -2.08
C GLN A 76 13.96 -8.75 -0.63
N GLU A 77 13.12 -9.46 0.14
CA GLU A 77 13.39 -9.91 1.53
C GLU A 77 13.81 -11.38 1.62
#